data_AF-P73111-F1
#
_entry.id   AF-P73111-F1
#
_cell.length_a   1.000
_cell.length_b   1.000
_cell.length_c   1.000
_cell.angle_alpha   90.00
_cell.angle_beta   90.00
_cell.angle_gamma   90.00
#
_symmetry.space_group_name_H-M   'P 1'
#
loop_
_entity.id
_entity.type
_entity.pdbx_description
1 polymer ?
#
loop_
_entity_poly.entity_id
_entity_poly.type
_entity_poly.pdbx_seq_one_letter_code
_entity_poly.pdbx_strand_id
1 'polypeptide(L)'
;MATHNLDRVAAPLISKLFPFFLVLAGMFSGTLAAQAQGKPTISVPEFKNDTNMSWWWWSGNTSRELADALSNELTSTGNFQVVERQNLGSVLSEQELAELGLTRPETSAQRGQLTGAQYIVLGRVTAYEEGVSSESGGNNFGLNLGLFSIGNSERQAKQEAYVAIDLRVVDSSTGEVVYARTVEGRATDTAASSANNVNILGIVNTGQDNQSTSRAPVGKALRAGLVEITDYLSCVMVEQDNCIQEYQDKDRQRRQKTKDTLILE
;
A
#
# COMPACT_ATOMS: atom_id res chain seq x y z
N MET A 1 43.13 49.65 -86.01
CA MET A 1 44.39 49.93 -85.30
C MET A 1 44.02 50.71 -84.03
N ALA A 2 44.43 50.21 -82.85
CA ALA A 2 44.49 50.86 -81.53
C ALA A 2 43.14 51.26 -80.86
N THR A 3 42.62 50.48 -79.89
CA THR A 3 42.88 50.48 -78.40
C THR A 3 42.05 51.55 -77.66
N HIS A 4 41.44 51.40 -76.48
CA HIS A 4 41.44 50.46 -75.34
C HIS A 4 40.11 50.74 -74.56
N ASN A 5 39.21 49.77 -74.35
CA ASN A 5 38.91 49.01 -73.12
C ASN A 5 38.59 49.77 -71.81
N LEU A 6 37.36 49.50 -71.30
CA LEU A 6 36.91 49.20 -69.92
C LEU A 6 37.01 50.37 -68.89
N ASP A 7 35.96 50.73 -68.13
CA ASP A 7 35.17 49.86 -67.27
C ASP A 7 33.69 50.26 -67.05
N ARG A 8 32.97 49.26 -66.56
CA ARG A 8 31.53 49.01 -66.47
C ARG A 8 30.76 49.87 -65.43
N VAL A 9 29.55 50.35 -65.79
CA VAL A 9 28.20 49.90 -65.31
C VAL A 9 27.95 50.24 -63.84
N ALA A 10 27.19 51.27 -63.46
CA ALA A 10 25.73 51.49 -63.51
C ALA A 10 25.16 51.59 -62.08
N ALA A 11 24.23 52.52 -61.92
CA ALA A 11 23.60 52.99 -60.70
C ALA A 11 22.48 52.03 -60.19
N PRO A 12 21.53 52.50 -59.36
CA PRO A 12 21.56 53.06 -57.99
C PRO A 12 20.70 52.16 -57.06
N LEU A 13 20.36 52.57 -55.82
CA LEU A 13 18.98 52.53 -55.27
C LEU A 13 18.92 52.66 -53.72
N ILE A 14 18.03 53.57 -53.31
CA ILE A 14 17.09 53.50 -52.18
C ILE A 14 17.55 53.91 -50.76
N SER A 15 17.07 55.13 -50.44
CA SER A 15 16.51 55.67 -49.19
C SER A 15 17.19 55.39 -47.84
N LYS A 16 17.85 56.43 -47.34
CA LYS A 16 18.05 56.70 -45.91
C LYS A 16 16.73 57.16 -45.29
N LEU A 17 16.36 56.60 -44.13
CA LEU A 17 15.77 57.30 -42.97
C LEU A 17 15.46 56.29 -41.84
N PHE A 18 16.28 56.35 -40.78
CA PHE A 18 16.02 55.91 -39.40
C PHE A 18 15.61 57.18 -38.60
N PRO A 19 15.02 57.15 -37.38
CA PRO A 19 14.34 56.08 -36.62
C PRO A 19 12.95 56.50 -36.06
N PHE A 20 12.07 55.54 -35.77
CA PHE A 20 11.09 55.69 -34.69
C PHE A 20 11.19 54.46 -33.80
N PHE A 21 11.53 54.71 -32.54
CA PHE A 21 11.86 53.73 -31.51
C PHE A 21 10.58 52.99 -31.09
N LEU A 22 10.38 51.76 -31.57
CA LEU A 22 9.27 50.90 -31.16
C LEU A 22 9.85 49.73 -30.36
N VAL A 23 9.79 49.87 -29.03
CA VAL A 23 10.12 48.83 -28.06
C VAL A 23 9.06 47.73 -28.20
N LEU A 24 9.36 46.71 -29.00
CA LEU A 24 8.56 45.49 -29.05
C LEU A 24 9.01 44.59 -27.90
N ALA A 25 8.29 44.66 -26.78
CA ALA A 25 8.38 43.70 -25.71
C ALA A 25 7.98 42.32 -26.26
N GLY A 26 8.98 41.48 -26.55
CA GLY A 26 8.78 40.07 -26.85
C GLY A 26 8.27 39.36 -25.62
N MET A 27 6.93 39.28 -25.48
CA MET A 27 6.28 38.34 -24.58
C MET A 27 6.61 36.93 -25.06
N PHE A 28 7.63 36.33 -24.44
CA PHE A 28 7.82 34.89 -24.43
C PHE A 28 6.61 34.29 -23.68
N SER A 29 5.53 34.02 -24.40
CA SER A 29 4.41 33.22 -23.91
C SER A 29 4.90 31.78 -23.78
N GLY A 30 5.62 31.49 -22.69
CA GLY A 30 5.91 30.13 -22.26
C GLY A 30 4.59 29.48 -21.86
N THR A 31 3.98 28.74 -22.79
CA THR A 31 2.95 27.77 -22.43
C THR A 31 3.62 26.67 -21.61
N LEU A 32 3.58 26.81 -20.29
CA LEU A 32 3.77 25.69 -19.38
C LEU A 32 2.61 24.73 -19.62
N ALA A 33 2.78 23.80 -20.55
CA ALA A 33 1.99 22.59 -20.55
C ALA A 33 2.36 21.85 -19.27
N ALA A 34 1.53 21.99 -18.23
CA ALA A 34 1.54 21.09 -17.09
C ALA A 34 1.28 19.70 -17.67
N GLN A 35 2.35 18.94 -17.88
CA GLN A 35 2.28 17.53 -18.19
C GLN A 35 1.58 16.90 -16.99
N ALA A 36 0.31 16.53 -17.16
CA ALA A 36 -0.36 15.68 -16.20
C ALA A 36 0.43 14.37 -16.18
N GLN A 37 1.36 14.21 -15.23
CA GLN A 37 2.04 12.95 -15.00
C GLN A 37 0.94 11.92 -14.71
N GLY A 38 0.77 10.97 -15.64
CA GLY A 38 -0.20 9.90 -15.47
C GLY A 38 0.08 9.12 -14.19
N LYS A 39 -0.97 8.57 -13.58
CA LYS A 39 -0.86 7.74 -12.38
C LYS A 39 0.15 6.61 -12.62
N PRO A 40 1.08 6.33 -11.69
CA PRO A 40 1.99 5.21 -11.84
C PRO A 40 1.22 3.90 -12.03
N THR A 41 1.57 3.15 -13.08
CA THR A 41 0.94 1.86 -13.36
C THR A 41 1.65 0.76 -12.59
N ILE A 42 0.94 0.05 -11.73
CA ILE A 42 1.55 -0.91 -10.81
C ILE A 42 0.87 -2.27 -10.85
N SER A 43 1.63 -3.34 -10.59
CA SER A 43 1.07 -4.67 -10.33
C SER A 43 1.44 -5.14 -8.93
N VAL A 44 0.56 -5.96 -8.34
CA VAL A 44 0.78 -6.58 -7.02
C VAL A 44 0.69 -8.09 -7.18
N PRO A 45 1.83 -8.79 -7.35
CA PRO A 45 1.84 -10.25 -7.33
C PRO A 45 1.59 -10.81 -5.92
N GLU A 46 1.38 -12.12 -5.84
CA GLU A 46 1.14 -12.83 -4.57
C GLU A 46 2.22 -12.55 -3.52
N PHE A 47 1.79 -12.44 -2.26
CA PHE A 47 2.72 -12.25 -1.15
C PHE A 47 3.53 -13.52 -0.90
N LYS A 48 4.83 -13.32 -0.62
CA LYS A 48 5.71 -14.41 -0.23
C LYS A 48 5.77 -14.57 1.29
N ASN A 49 5.99 -15.79 1.74
CA ASN A 49 6.44 -16.11 3.08
C ASN A 49 7.83 -16.73 2.96
N ASP A 50 8.83 -16.03 3.48
CA ASP A 50 10.22 -16.47 3.49
C ASP A 50 10.65 -17.02 4.86
N THR A 51 9.72 -17.11 5.82
CA THR A 51 10.01 -17.78 7.08
C THR A 51 10.02 -19.29 6.82
N ASN A 52 10.98 -19.99 7.40
CA ASN A 52 10.96 -21.45 7.48
C ASN A 52 9.89 -21.97 8.47
N MET A 53 9.03 -21.08 8.96
CA MET A 53 8.00 -21.34 9.96
C MET A 53 6.68 -21.64 9.27
N SER A 54 6.15 -22.83 9.54
CA SER A 54 4.79 -23.19 9.12
C SER A 54 3.79 -22.50 10.06
N TRP A 55 3.25 -21.36 9.64
CA TRP A 55 2.17 -20.71 10.37
C TRP A 55 0.84 -21.38 10.03
N TRP A 56 0.06 -21.75 11.04
CA TRP A 56 -1.21 -22.45 10.89
C TRP A 56 -2.24 -21.69 10.03
N TRP A 57 -2.10 -20.37 9.94
CA TRP A 57 -2.97 -19.47 9.17
C TRP A 57 -2.40 -19.12 7.79
N TRP A 58 -1.15 -19.48 7.49
CA TRP A 58 -0.53 -19.19 6.20
C TRP A 58 -0.80 -20.31 5.20
N SER A 59 -1.38 -19.94 4.06
CA SER A 59 -1.61 -20.83 2.93
C SER A 59 -1.40 -20.06 1.63
N GLY A 60 -1.39 -20.77 0.49
CA GLY A 60 -1.40 -20.13 -0.83
C GLY A 60 -2.63 -19.22 -1.05
N ASN A 61 -3.72 -19.41 -0.30
CA ASN A 61 -4.87 -18.51 -0.35
C ASN A 61 -4.57 -17.21 0.39
N THR A 62 -3.93 -17.29 1.56
CA THR A 62 -3.53 -16.11 2.37
C THR A 62 -2.58 -15.19 1.58
N SER A 63 -1.62 -15.77 0.85
CA SER A 63 -0.72 -15.03 -0.05
C SER A 63 -1.46 -14.20 -1.10
N ARG A 64 -2.50 -14.78 -1.71
CA ARG A 64 -3.34 -14.12 -2.73
C ARG A 64 -4.24 -13.07 -2.10
N GLU A 65 -4.93 -13.41 -1.02
CA GLU A 65 -5.80 -12.51 -0.27
C GLU A 65 -5.08 -11.25 0.21
N LEU A 66 -3.82 -11.35 0.65
CA LEU A 66 -3.03 -10.18 1.04
C LEU A 66 -2.70 -9.26 -0.13
N ALA A 67 -2.36 -9.82 -1.29
CA ALA A 67 -2.12 -9.00 -2.47
C ALA A 67 -3.40 -8.47 -3.13
N ASP A 68 -4.53 -9.18 -3.02
CA ASP A 68 -5.86 -8.65 -3.39
C ASP A 68 -6.23 -7.48 -2.48
N ALA A 69 -6.05 -7.63 -1.17
CA ALA A 69 -6.28 -6.56 -0.21
C ALA A 69 -5.39 -5.34 -0.52
N LEU A 70 -4.09 -5.54 -0.75
CA LEU A 70 -3.19 -4.45 -1.11
C LEU A 70 -3.57 -3.78 -2.44
N SER A 71 -3.95 -4.57 -3.45
CA SER A 71 -4.41 -4.05 -4.75
C SER A 71 -5.67 -3.20 -4.60
N ASN A 72 -6.61 -3.63 -3.76
CA ASN A 72 -7.83 -2.89 -3.47
C ASN A 72 -7.53 -1.57 -2.75
N GLU A 73 -6.69 -1.59 -1.72
CA GLU A 73 -6.29 -0.37 -1.00
C GLU A 73 -5.58 0.61 -1.95
N LEU A 74 -4.62 0.15 -2.75
CA LEU A 74 -3.91 0.98 -3.74
C LEU A 74 -4.86 1.57 -4.79
N THR A 75 -5.84 0.79 -5.25
CA THR A 75 -6.87 1.29 -6.17
C THR A 75 -7.76 2.33 -5.49
N SER A 76 -8.13 2.10 -4.23
CA SER A 76 -8.98 2.99 -3.44
C SER A 76 -8.33 4.34 -3.16
N THR A 77 -7.00 4.42 -3.08
CA THR A 77 -6.30 5.72 -2.97
C THR A 77 -6.57 6.64 -4.16
N GLY A 78 -6.88 6.07 -5.33
CA GLY A 78 -6.99 6.83 -6.58
C GLY A 78 -5.65 7.36 -7.10
N ASN A 79 -4.52 7.03 -6.47
CA ASN A 79 -3.19 7.54 -6.85
C ASN A 79 -2.49 6.65 -7.88
N PHE A 80 -2.92 5.40 -8.04
CA PHE A 80 -2.28 4.40 -8.88
C PHE A 80 -3.20 3.86 -9.96
N GLN A 81 -2.62 3.40 -11.07
CA GLN A 81 -3.31 2.52 -12.02
C GLN A 81 -2.88 1.08 -11.74
N VAL A 82 -3.70 0.35 -10.97
CA VAL A 82 -3.41 -1.05 -10.62
C VAL A 82 -3.82 -1.96 -11.79
N VAL A 83 -2.92 -2.86 -12.21
CA VAL A 83 -3.21 -3.86 -13.26
C VAL A 83 -3.36 -5.26 -12.65
N GLU A 84 -4.36 -5.99 -13.13
CA GLU A 84 -4.67 -7.34 -12.68
C GLU A 84 -3.62 -8.34 -13.18
N ARG A 85 -3.02 -9.09 -12.24
CA ARG A 85 -2.03 -10.14 -12.51
C ARG A 85 -2.32 -11.44 -11.77
N GLN A 86 -3.12 -11.42 -10.72
CA GLN A 86 -3.54 -12.64 -10.02
C GLN A 86 -4.60 -13.39 -10.82
N ASN A 87 -5.58 -12.64 -11.34
CA ASN A 87 -6.72 -13.22 -12.07
C ASN A 87 -6.55 -13.08 -13.60
N LEU A 88 -5.30 -13.12 -14.07
CA LEU A 88 -4.99 -12.89 -15.48
C LEU A 88 -5.66 -13.93 -16.40
N GLY A 89 -5.87 -15.16 -15.92
CA GLY A 89 -6.60 -16.19 -16.65
C GLY A 89 -8.01 -15.75 -17.06
N SER A 90 -8.76 -15.12 -16.16
CA SER A 90 -10.10 -14.60 -16.46
C SER A 90 -10.07 -13.48 -17.49
N VAL A 91 -9.06 -12.60 -17.43
CA VAL A 91 -8.88 -11.52 -18.41
C VAL A 91 -8.54 -12.08 -19.79
N LEU A 92 -7.69 -13.11 -19.85
CA LEU A 92 -7.32 -13.77 -21.10
C LEU A 92 -8.51 -14.55 -21.71
N SER A 93 -9.34 -15.19 -20.88
CA SER A 93 -10.58 -15.83 -21.33
C SER A 93 -11.55 -14.83 -21.95
N GLU A 94 -11.66 -13.61 -21.42
CA GLU A 94 -12.48 -12.56 -22.05
C GLU A 94 -11.93 -12.14 -23.42
N GLN A 95 -10.61 -12.02 -23.56
CA GLN A 95 -9.97 -11.77 -24.87
C GLN A 95 -10.22 -12.92 -25.85
N GLU A 96 -10.26 -14.17 -25.37
CA GLU A 96 -10.58 -15.34 -26.20
C GLU A 96 -12.05 -15.32 -26.68
N LEU A 97 -13.00 -14.98 -25.81
CA LEU A 97 -14.41 -14.79 -26.19
C LEU A 97 -14.57 -13.72 -27.27
N ALA A 98 -13.82 -12.62 -27.15
CA ALA A 98 -13.83 -11.55 -28.13
C ALA A 98 -13.29 -11.98 -29.49
N GLU A 99 -12.26 -12.81 -29.53
CA GLU A 99 -11.76 -13.38 -30.79
C GLU A 99 -12.70 -14.38 -31.44
N LEU A 100 -13.42 -15.16 -30.62
CA LEU A 100 -14.45 -16.08 -31.10
C LEU A 100 -15.70 -15.34 -31.62
N GLY A 101 -15.73 -14.01 -31.53
CA GLY A 101 -16.88 -13.19 -31.95
C GLY A 101 -18.08 -13.31 -31.01
N LEU A 102 -17.86 -13.73 -29.76
CA LEU A 102 -18.90 -13.94 -28.76
C LEU A 102 -19.22 -12.67 -27.94
N THR A 103 -18.44 -11.60 -28.12
CA THR A 103 -18.65 -10.29 -27.49
C THR A 103 -19.07 -9.23 -28.51
N ARG A 104 -19.63 -8.11 -28.06
CA ARG A 104 -19.99 -7.01 -28.95
C ARG A 104 -18.72 -6.33 -29.51
N PRO A 105 -18.60 -6.10 -30.84
CA PRO A 105 -17.39 -5.57 -31.45
C PRO A 105 -16.89 -4.25 -30.84
N GLU A 106 -17.80 -3.37 -30.43
CA GLU A 106 -17.50 -2.05 -29.86
C GLU A 106 -16.93 -2.10 -28.44
N THR A 107 -17.09 -3.23 -27.73
CA THR A 107 -16.56 -3.44 -26.37
C THR A 107 -15.57 -4.61 -26.30
N SER A 108 -15.25 -5.24 -27.42
CA SER A 108 -14.42 -6.44 -27.48
C SER A 108 -13.01 -6.18 -26.95
N ALA A 109 -12.57 -6.99 -25.97
CA ALA A 109 -11.20 -6.99 -25.52
C ALA A 109 -10.27 -7.51 -26.63
N GLN A 110 -9.19 -6.79 -26.91
CA GLN A 110 -8.25 -7.20 -27.96
C GLN A 110 -7.17 -8.11 -27.38
N ARG A 111 -6.87 -9.23 -28.06
CA ARG A 111 -5.80 -10.13 -27.65
C ARG A 111 -4.47 -9.39 -27.56
N GLY A 112 -3.74 -9.62 -26.46
CA GLY A 112 -2.39 -9.11 -26.27
C GLY A 112 -2.32 -7.63 -25.89
N GLN A 113 -3.46 -6.93 -25.79
CA GLN A 113 -3.53 -5.54 -25.36
C GLN A 113 -3.67 -5.41 -23.84
N LEU A 114 -2.83 -6.15 -23.10
CA LEU A 114 -2.76 -6.04 -21.65
C LEU A 114 -1.93 -4.82 -21.24
N THR A 115 -2.42 -4.02 -20.31
CA THR A 115 -1.66 -2.89 -19.77
C THR A 115 -0.40 -3.38 -19.05
N GLY A 116 0.76 -2.86 -19.46
CA GLY A 116 2.04 -3.10 -18.80
C GLY A 116 2.12 -2.39 -17.46
N ALA A 117 2.64 -3.06 -16.43
CA ALA A 117 2.97 -2.42 -15.16
C ALA A 117 4.35 -1.75 -15.28
N GLN A 118 4.46 -0.49 -14.87
CA GLN A 118 5.75 0.23 -14.76
C GLN A 118 6.49 -0.24 -13.50
N TYR A 119 5.75 -0.48 -12.42
CA TYR A 119 6.31 -0.97 -11.16
C TYR A 119 5.62 -2.26 -10.69
N ILE A 120 6.40 -3.11 -10.02
CA ILE A 120 5.93 -4.34 -9.39
C ILE A 120 6.09 -4.17 -7.87
N VAL A 121 4.97 -4.22 -7.15
CA VAL A 121 4.93 -4.07 -5.69
C VAL A 121 4.98 -5.45 -5.04
N LEU A 122 6.15 -5.82 -4.54
CA LEU A 122 6.41 -7.10 -3.89
C LEU A 122 6.19 -6.97 -2.37
N GLY A 123 5.25 -7.75 -1.85
CA GLY A 123 5.00 -7.90 -0.42
C GLY A 123 5.50 -9.24 0.12
N ARG A 124 6.05 -9.22 1.33
CA ARG A 124 6.50 -10.42 2.04
C ARG A 124 6.18 -10.30 3.51
N VAL A 125 5.58 -11.33 4.10
CA VAL A 125 5.43 -11.38 5.56
C VAL A 125 6.64 -12.09 6.15
N THR A 126 7.37 -11.39 7.04
CA THR A 126 8.67 -11.82 7.57
C THR A 126 8.64 -12.20 9.04
N ALA A 127 7.67 -11.70 9.81
CA ALA A 127 7.49 -12.10 11.19
C ALA A 127 6.02 -12.12 11.58
N TYR A 128 5.71 -13.05 12.48
CA TYR A 128 4.41 -13.16 13.14
C TYR A 128 4.63 -13.68 14.55
N GLU A 129 4.09 -12.98 15.54
CA GLU A 129 4.07 -13.43 16.93
C GLU A 129 2.68 -13.21 17.53
N GLU A 130 2.21 -14.19 18.30
CA GLU A 130 0.93 -14.14 19.02
C GLU A 130 1.19 -14.07 20.53
N GLY A 131 0.42 -13.26 21.24
CA GLY A 131 0.52 -13.16 22.70
C GLY A 131 1.68 -12.31 23.20
N VAL A 132 2.10 -11.30 22.44
CA VAL A 132 3.24 -10.42 22.80
C VAL A 132 2.98 -9.55 24.05
N SER A 133 1.74 -9.53 24.56
CA SER A 133 1.41 -9.15 25.93
C SER A 133 0.10 -9.84 26.35
N SER A 134 -0.04 -10.17 27.64
CA SER A 134 -1.27 -10.68 28.26
C SER A 134 -1.51 -9.96 29.57
N GLU A 135 -2.12 -8.78 29.50
CA GLU A 135 -2.65 -8.13 30.71
C GLU A 135 -4.04 -8.72 31.01
N SER A 136 -4.14 -9.42 32.14
CA SER A 136 -5.38 -9.93 32.71
C SER A 136 -5.82 -9.00 33.83
N GLY A 137 -6.81 -8.14 33.55
CA GLY A 137 -7.49 -7.31 34.55
C GLY A 137 -8.93 -7.79 34.71
N GLY A 138 -9.37 -8.02 35.94
CA GLY A 138 -10.74 -8.47 36.20
C GLY A 138 -11.36 -7.80 37.42
N ASN A 139 -12.57 -7.27 37.25
CA ASN A 139 -13.38 -6.75 38.33
C ASN A 139 -14.36 -7.85 38.77
N ASN A 140 -14.20 -8.33 40.00
CA ASN A 140 -15.15 -9.26 40.61
C ASN A 140 -16.18 -8.43 41.38
N PHE A 141 -17.40 -8.34 40.87
CA PHE A 141 -18.52 -7.73 41.58
C PHE A 141 -19.51 -8.82 41.97
N GLY A 142 -19.55 -9.16 43.26
CA GLY A 142 -20.41 -10.23 43.77
C GLY A 142 -20.83 -10.03 45.21
N LEU A 143 -22.05 -10.47 45.51
CA LEU A 143 -22.61 -10.49 46.85
C LEU A 143 -22.48 -11.93 47.38
N ASN A 144 -21.70 -12.09 48.44
CA ASN A 144 -21.53 -13.37 49.14
C ASN A 144 -22.32 -13.33 50.44
N LEU A 145 -23.44 -14.06 50.49
CA LEU A 145 -24.30 -14.22 51.66
C LEU A 145 -24.30 -15.68 52.12
N GLY A 146 -23.11 -16.20 52.41
CA GLY A 146 -22.90 -17.51 53.05
C GLY A 146 -23.32 -18.70 52.20
N LEU A 147 -24.60 -19.07 52.27
CA LEU A 147 -25.21 -20.20 51.55
C LEU A 147 -25.60 -19.85 50.10
N PHE A 148 -25.60 -18.55 49.77
CA PHE A 148 -25.92 -18.01 48.46
C PHE A 148 -24.78 -17.09 48.00
N SER A 149 -24.25 -17.36 46.81
CA SER A 149 -23.27 -16.49 46.15
C SER A 149 -23.76 -16.14 44.77
N ILE A 150 -23.88 -14.84 44.50
CA ILE A 150 -24.20 -14.28 43.18
C ILE A 150 -23.05 -13.37 42.81
N GLY A 151 -22.35 -13.70 41.73
CA GLY A 151 -21.17 -12.96 41.32
C GLY A 151 -21.09 -12.83 39.80
N ASN A 152 -20.75 -11.62 39.37
CA ASN A 152 -20.34 -11.34 38.01
C ASN A 152 -18.82 -11.20 38.01
N SER A 153 -18.17 -12.05 37.23
CA SER A 153 -16.74 -11.92 36.97
C SER A 153 -16.55 -11.45 35.54
N GLU A 154 -16.04 -10.22 35.39
CA GLU A 154 -15.59 -9.71 34.09
C GLU A 154 -14.09 -9.93 34.01
N ARG A 155 -13.62 -10.74 33.05
CA ARG A 155 -12.20 -10.90 32.75
C ARG A 155 -11.90 -10.25 31.41
N GLN A 156 -11.02 -9.27 31.42
CA GLN A 156 -10.46 -8.66 30.23
C GLN A 156 -9.09 -9.28 29.98
N ALA A 157 -8.95 -9.99 28.86
CA ALA A 157 -7.66 -10.48 28.38
C ALA A 157 -7.29 -9.67 27.14
N LYS A 158 -6.22 -8.86 27.25
CA LYS A 158 -5.60 -8.25 26.08
C LYS A 158 -4.76 -9.30 25.37
N GLN A 159 -5.02 -9.52 24.08
CA GLN A 159 -4.18 -10.35 23.23
C GLN A 159 -3.58 -9.45 22.15
N GLU A 160 -2.26 -9.42 22.08
CA GLU A 160 -1.53 -8.69 21.04
C GLU A 160 -0.96 -9.67 20.02
N ALA A 161 -1.12 -9.33 18.74
CA ALA A 161 -0.37 -9.95 17.65
C ALA A 161 0.60 -8.94 17.04
N TYR A 162 1.82 -9.39 16.79
CA TYR A 162 2.84 -8.66 16.05
C TYR A 162 2.97 -9.24 14.64
N VAL A 163 3.09 -8.36 13.64
CA VAL A 163 3.38 -8.72 12.25
C VAL A 163 4.45 -7.79 11.69
N ALA A 164 5.32 -8.35 10.85
CA ALA A 164 6.26 -7.58 10.04
C ALA A 164 6.06 -7.91 8.56
N ILE A 165 5.95 -6.87 7.73
CA ILE A 165 5.77 -6.96 6.29
C ILE A 165 6.89 -6.17 5.60
N ASP A 166 7.66 -6.86 4.77
CA ASP A 166 8.64 -6.24 3.89
C ASP A 166 8.01 -5.90 2.54
N LEU A 167 8.19 -4.65 2.14
CA LEU A 167 7.73 -4.08 0.88
C LEU A 167 8.92 -3.74 -0.01
N ARG A 168 8.84 -4.10 -1.29
CA ARG A 168 9.78 -3.67 -2.34
C ARG A 168 9.02 -3.26 -3.59
N VAL A 169 9.34 -2.10 -4.14
CA VAL A 169 8.83 -1.64 -5.43
C VAL A 169 9.95 -1.78 -6.45
N VAL A 170 9.69 -2.55 -7.50
CA VAL A 170 10.68 -2.86 -8.54
C VAL A 170 10.24 -2.22 -9.86
N ASP A 171 11.13 -1.47 -10.50
CA ASP A 171 10.93 -1.00 -11.87
C ASP A 171 10.95 -2.21 -12.82
N SER A 172 9.88 -2.39 -13.60
CA SER A 172 9.73 -3.56 -14.46
C SER A 172 10.64 -3.57 -15.68
N SER A 173 11.19 -2.41 -16.06
CA SER A 173 12.07 -2.24 -17.22
C SER A 173 13.54 -2.46 -16.87
N THR A 174 13.98 -2.02 -15.69
CA THR A 174 15.39 -2.11 -15.25
C THR A 174 15.64 -3.22 -14.23
N GLY A 175 14.62 -3.65 -13.50
CA GLY A 175 14.76 -4.54 -12.34
C GLY A 175 15.30 -3.85 -11.08
N GLU A 176 15.44 -2.53 -11.10
CA GLU A 176 15.89 -1.74 -9.95
C GLU A 176 14.82 -1.71 -8.85
N VAL A 177 15.23 -1.87 -7.59
CA VAL A 177 14.36 -1.69 -6.44
C VAL A 177 14.35 -0.20 -6.08
N VAL A 178 13.36 0.51 -6.60
CA VAL A 178 13.24 1.98 -6.45
C VAL A 178 12.78 2.40 -5.07
N TYR A 179 11.99 1.57 -4.39
CA TYR A 179 11.56 1.79 -3.01
C TYR A 179 11.57 0.49 -2.22
N ALA A 180 11.93 0.56 -0.94
CA ALA A 180 11.83 -0.57 -0.02
C ALA A 180 11.52 -0.07 1.39
N ARG A 181 10.69 -0.81 2.12
CA ARG A 181 10.34 -0.49 3.51
C ARG A 181 9.91 -1.75 4.26
N THR A 182 10.28 -1.83 5.54
CA THR A 182 9.71 -2.81 6.47
C THR A 182 8.66 -2.10 7.31
N VAL A 183 7.44 -2.63 7.30
CA VAL A 183 6.32 -2.17 8.13
C VAL A 183 6.11 -3.18 9.24
N GLU A 184 6.27 -2.72 10.48
CA GLU A 184 6.08 -3.51 11.69
C GLU A 184 4.84 -3.00 12.41
N GLY A 185 3.89 -3.89 12.72
CA GLY A 185 2.61 -3.54 13.31
C GLY A 185 2.24 -4.45 14.45
N ARG A 186 1.63 -3.88 15.50
CA ARG A 186 0.95 -4.63 16.56
C ARG A 186 -0.54 -4.36 16.48
N ALA A 187 -1.35 -5.41 16.46
CA ALA A 187 -2.78 -5.27 16.70
C ALA A 187 -3.13 -5.86 18.06
N THR A 188 -3.78 -5.05 18.87
CA THR A 188 -4.39 -5.47 20.12
C THR A 188 -5.86 -5.78 19.88
N ASP A 189 -6.30 -6.93 20.36
CA ASP A 189 -7.71 -7.23 20.60
C ASP A 189 -7.94 -7.34 22.11
N THR A 190 -9.03 -6.71 22.57
CA THR A 190 -9.47 -6.82 23.97
C THR A 190 -10.61 -7.82 23.99
N ALA A 191 -10.35 -9.02 24.52
CA ALA A 191 -11.40 -10.00 24.76
C ALA A 191 -12.01 -9.71 26.14
N ALA A 192 -13.30 -9.33 26.16
CA ALA A 192 -14.07 -9.23 27.39
C ALA A 192 -14.93 -10.49 27.54
N SER A 193 -14.71 -11.24 28.61
CA SER A 193 -15.55 -12.36 29.01
C SER A 193 -16.37 -11.98 30.24
N SER A 194 -17.68 -12.17 30.16
CA SER A 194 -18.61 -11.91 31.26
C SER A 194 -19.28 -13.23 31.62
N ALA A 195 -19.02 -13.71 32.82
CA ALA A 195 -19.64 -14.91 33.37
C ALA A 195 -20.57 -14.52 34.52
N ASN A 196 -21.84 -14.92 34.41
CA ASN A 196 -22.81 -14.82 35.49
C ASN A 196 -22.80 -16.15 36.24
N ASN A 197 -22.40 -16.14 37.51
CA ASN A 197 -22.37 -17.35 38.34
C ASN A 197 -23.40 -17.24 39.46
N VAL A 198 -24.30 -18.23 39.54
CA VAL A 198 -25.20 -18.45 40.67
C VAL A 198 -24.81 -19.74 41.35
N ASN A 199 -24.39 -19.66 42.61
CA ASN A 199 -24.08 -20.81 43.45
C ASN A 199 -25.06 -20.89 44.63
N ILE A 200 -25.79 -22.00 44.71
CA ILE A 200 -26.73 -22.31 45.80
C ILE A 200 -26.22 -23.56 46.51
N LEU A 201 -25.86 -23.42 47.80
CA LEU A 201 -25.47 -24.52 48.70
C LEU A 201 -24.35 -25.45 48.19
N GLY A 202 -23.54 -25.00 47.23
CA GLY A 202 -22.45 -25.80 46.65
C GLY A 202 -22.91 -26.95 45.72
N ILE A 203 -24.20 -27.05 45.40
CA ILE A 203 -24.77 -28.14 44.58
C ILE A 203 -25.12 -27.68 43.16
N VAL A 204 -25.48 -26.41 42.98
CA VAL A 204 -25.90 -25.86 41.67
C VAL A 204 -24.91 -24.78 41.24
N ASN A 205 -24.14 -25.07 40.19
CA ASN A 205 -23.35 -24.09 39.45
C ASN A 205 -23.98 -23.92 38.05
N THR A 206 -24.78 -22.87 37.86
CA THR A 206 -25.28 -22.47 36.54
C THR A 206 -24.43 -21.31 36.05
N GLY A 207 -23.26 -21.62 35.46
CA GLY A 207 -22.43 -20.65 34.75
C GLY A 207 -22.90 -20.54 33.29
N GLN A 208 -23.31 -19.35 32.87
CA GLN A 208 -23.57 -19.07 31.46
C GLN A 208 -22.42 -18.22 30.93
N ASP A 209 -21.47 -18.89 30.27
CA ASP A 209 -20.30 -18.27 29.67
C ASP A 209 -20.69 -17.66 28.32
N ASN A 210 -20.87 -16.33 28.28
CA ASN A 210 -20.94 -15.60 27.02
C ASN A 210 -19.51 -15.29 26.56
N GLN A 211 -18.88 -16.27 25.92
CA GLN A 211 -17.53 -16.12 25.41
C GLN A 211 -17.57 -15.39 24.06
N SER A 212 -17.39 -14.06 24.07
CA SER A 212 -17.10 -13.30 22.85
C SER A 212 -15.60 -13.39 22.55
N THR A 213 -15.18 -14.48 21.93
CA THR A 213 -13.82 -14.64 21.42
C THR A 213 -13.69 -13.84 20.12
N SER A 214 -13.11 -12.63 20.20
CA SER A 214 -12.71 -11.89 19.00
C SER A 214 -11.70 -12.73 18.23
N ARG A 215 -12.04 -13.08 16.99
CA ARG A 215 -11.21 -13.88 16.09
C ARG A 215 -9.97 -13.05 15.67
N ALA A 216 -8.82 -13.54 16.10
CA ALA A 216 -7.47 -13.38 15.52
C ALA A 216 -6.97 -11.94 15.29
N PRO A 217 -6.23 -11.35 16.25
CA PRO A 217 -5.56 -10.05 16.09
C PRO A 217 -4.65 -9.96 14.85
N VAL A 218 -4.19 -11.09 14.30
CA VAL A 218 -3.34 -11.17 13.10
C VAL A 218 -3.92 -10.47 11.88
N GLY A 219 -5.18 -10.77 11.53
CA GLY A 219 -5.80 -10.24 10.31
C GLY A 219 -5.95 -8.72 10.37
N LYS A 220 -6.25 -8.19 11.57
CA LYS A 220 -6.32 -6.76 11.85
C LYS A 220 -4.96 -6.09 11.73
N ALA A 221 -3.90 -6.74 12.25
CA ALA A 221 -2.53 -6.25 12.14
C ALA A 221 -2.06 -6.20 10.69
N LEU A 222 -2.32 -7.26 9.92
CA LEU A 222 -1.98 -7.33 8.50
C LEU A 222 -2.71 -6.23 7.72
N ARG A 223 -4.03 -6.08 7.89
CA ARG A 223 -4.81 -5.01 7.23
C ARG A 223 -4.29 -3.61 7.57
N ALA A 224 -4.02 -3.34 8.83
CA ALA A 224 -3.44 -2.06 9.25
C ALA A 224 -2.06 -1.83 8.62
N GLY A 225 -1.23 -2.88 8.53
CA GLY A 225 0.06 -2.84 7.85
C GLY A 225 -0.08 -2.55 6.35
N LEU A 226 -1.08 -3.12 5.67
CA LEU A 226 -1.35 -2.83 4.26
C LEU A 226 -1.76 -1.38 4.03
N VAL A 227 -2.58 -0.79 4.91
CA VAL A 227 -2.95 0.64 4.83
C VAL A 227 -1.70 1.53 5.03
N GLU A 228 -0.87 1.25 6.02
CA GLU A 228 0.39 1.98 6.23
C GLU A 228 1.34 1.86 5.02
N ILE A 229 1.32 0.72 4.30
CA ILE A 229 2.03 0.54 3.04
C ILE A 229 1.47 1.44 1.94
N THR A 230 0.14 1.50 1.78
CA THR A 230 -0.48 2.32 0.72
C THR A 230 -0.28 3.82 0.92
N ASP A 231 -0.32 4.26 2.17
CA ASP A 231 -0.06 5.66 2.53
C ASP A 231 1.41 6.02 2.22
N TYR A 232 2.34 5.13 2.59
CA TYR A 232 3.75 5.29 2.25
C TYR A 232 3.99 5.36 0.75
N LEU A 233 3.39 4.44 -0.02
CA LEU A 233 3.55 4.43 -1.47
C LEU A 233 2.95 5.68 -2.12
N SER A 234 1.77 6.12 -1.68
CA SER A 234 1.15 7.37 -2.15
C SER A 234 2.09 8.56 -1.91
N CYS A 235 2.64 8.64 -0.71
CA CYS A 235 3.60 9.66 -0.33
C CYS A 235 4.85 9.67 -1.23
N VAL A 236 5.57 8.55 -1.35
CA VAL A 236 6.87 8.55 -2.03
C VAL A 236 6.78 8.48 -3.56
N MET A 237 5.71 7.93 -4.11
CA MET A 237 5.57 7.75 -5.56
C MET A 237 4.75 8.85 -6.23
N VAL A 238 3.77 9.44 -5.52
CA VAL A 238 2.77 10.33 -6.14
C VAL A 238 2.83 11.73 -5.56
N GLU A 239 2.68 11.87 -4.23
CA GLU A 239 2.59 13.18 -3.58
C GLU A 239 3.95 13.89 -3.52
N GLN A 240 5.01 13.14 -3.20
CA GLN A 240 6.40 13.60 -3.10
C GLN A 240 6.55 14.89 -2.27
N ASP A 241 5.73 15.04 -1.23
CA ASP A 241 5.63 16.27 -0.44
C ASP A 241 6.41 16.15 0.89
N ASN A 242 5.95 16.85 1.93
CA ASN A 242 6.53 16.83 3.27
C ASN A 242 6.32 15.50 4.03
N CYS A 243 5.45 14.60 3.55
CA CYS A 243 5.22 13.27 4.13
C CYS A 243 6.48 12.40 4.15
N ILE A 244 7.41 12.63 3.21
CA ILE A 244 8.65 11.84 3.09
C ILE A 244 9.47 11.90 4.38
N GLN A 245 9.53 13.08 5.02
CA GLN A 245 10.31 13.25 6.25
C GLN A 245 9.73 12.42 7.40
N GLU A 246 8.40 12.35 7.51
CA GLU A 246 7.74 11.54 8.54
C GLU A 246 8.10 10.05 8.36
N TYR A 247 8.06 9.54 7.13
CA TYR A 247 8.41 8.14 6.87
C TYR A 247 9.89 7.85 7.06
N GLN A 248 10.76 8.80 6.76
CA GLN A 248 12.19 8.70 7.09
C GLN A 248 12.41 8.66 8.60
N ASP A 249 11.67 9.47 9.38
CA ASP A 249 11.72 9.43 10.85
C ASP A 249 11.21 8.10 11.41
N LYS A 250 10.08 7.59 10.89
CA LYS A 250 9.56 6.26 11.25
C LYS A 250 10.60 5.17 11.00
N ASP A 251 11.27 5.16 9.84
CA ASP A 251 12.31 4.17 9.55
C ASP A 251 13.58 4.36 10.41
N ARG A 252 13.99 5.61 10.70
CA ARG A 252 15.07 5.90 11.65
C ARG A 252 14.78 5.31 13.02
N GLN A 253 13.58 5.56 13.56
CA GLN A 253 13.15 5.05 14.86
C GLN A 253 13.10 3.52 14.89
N ARG A 254 12.55 2.90 13.84
CA ARG A 254 12.53 1.43 13.70
C ARG A 254 13.95 0.87 13.71
N ARG A 255 14.85 1.39 12.86
CA ARG A 255 16.26 0.97 12.83
C ARG A 255 16.93 1.12 14.18
N GLN A 256 16.67 2.22 14.90
CA GLN A 256 17.24 2.45 16.21
C GLN A 256 16.74 1.42 17.21
N LYS A 257 15.43 1.17 17.28
CA LYS A 257 14.84 0.11 18.12
C LYS A 257 15.46 -1.26 17.81
N THR A 258 15.60 -1.62 16.53
CA THR A 258 16.26 -2.88 16.15
C THR A 258 17.71 -2.93 16.63
N LYS A 259 18.48 -1.84 16.48
CA LYS A 259 19.87 -1.78 16.96
C LYS A 259 19.96 -1.90 18.48
N ASP A 260 19.07 -1.25 19.21
CA ASP A 260 19.06 -1.24 20.67
C ASP A 260 18.76 -2.62 21.26
N THR A 261 18.12 -3.52 20.49
CA THR A 261 17.90 -4.92 20.91
C THR A 261 19.12 -5.81 20.78
N LEU A 262 20.16 -5.39 20.04
CA LEU A 262 21.35 -6.19 19.83
C LEU A 262 22.37 -5.95 20.96
N ILE A 263 22.64 -6.99 21.75
CA ILE A 263 23.74 -6.98 22.71
C ILE A 263 25.03 -7.26 21.93
N LEU A 264 25.89 -6.25 21.82
CA LEU A 264 27.21 -6.39 21.21
C LEU A 264 28.20 -6.83 22.29
N GLU A 265 28.87 -7.97 22.06
CA GLU A 265 30.00 -8.45 22.87
C GLU A 265 31.34 -7.81 22.46
#